data_AF-A0A812PYV7-F1
#
_entry.id   AF-A0A812PYV7-F1
#
_cell.length_a   1.000
_cell.length_b   1.000
_cell.length_c   1.000
_cell.angle_alpha   90.00
_cell.angle_beta   90.00
_cell.angle_gamma   90.00
#
_symmetry.space_group_name_H-M   'P 1'
#
loop_
_entity.id
_entity.type
_entity.pdbx_description
1 polymer ?
#
loop_
_entity_poly.entity_id
_entity_poly.type
_entity_poly.pdbx_seq_one_letter_code
_entity_poly.pdbx_strand_id
1 'polypeptide(L)'
;MLQAAVGQEADRVQASCVPDAAAAKWREGFTGAVETMMQKTKRTMQLGLASLARGVLMLIDESSSCGDLRAFQLLKEQAKRLEVLASTRSLAGLDASVKYEPLKSLTVGGIDVHLELNALLVAWQMKRGPGEVGSTLAKFLADFSADADDAPEAPEPEAAAEVVEHRPGSLQRKPQFWTAMLNQALTSLAAAPDRPVVEACISDGLAGFHADRFDEAFGRMMQKTQRSMQAGLRVLASTTQALLNTLQEQGHCPEVRSSQGVARLRLAANRLETLVGTRSLVNPGVKVKYEAMQMLTVGGLDVHLELNKLIGAWISDNRAEQVGDSLAGFFDDFKAKEEETEAEPRSGQEAAKAEPELVQMISDAVSGAGGGAAGSCFEMPALEAFARQVEEALEEMLKKRRKTMQQGLRELADAVSRLFNLVGTECRELPGVRTILQGAGKLRKLTRKTLVDYGAYIKYEALKSLEVGGVMVHTELNAFIAAWKLRSRREAGQPLGILFKRLSTISGHDEF
;
A
#
# COMPACT_ATOMS: atom_id res chain seq x y z
N MET A 1 -9.32 -25.14 19.53
CA MET A 1 -8.66 -24.18 20.42
C MET A 1 -7.81 -24.90 21.43
N LEU A 2 -8.38 -25.55 22.45
CA LEU A 2 -7.59 -26.34 23.42
C LEU A 2 -6.68 -27.37 22.75
N GLN A 3 -7.16 -28.13 21.75
CA GLN A 3 -6.32 -29.06 20.96
C GLN A 3 -5.04 -28.39 20.41
N ALA A 4 -5.16 -27.18 19.85
CA ALA A 4 -4.02 -26.46 19.32
C ALA A 4 -3.14 -25.84 20.42
N ALA A 5 -3.71 -25.54 21.59
CA ALA A 5 -2.99 -24.99 22.73
C ALA A 5 -2.12 -26.04 23.44
N VAL A 6 -2.54 -27.31 23.46
CA VAL A 6 -1.80 -28.40 24.15
C VAL A 6 -0.75 -29.09 23.29
N GLY A 7 -0.65 -28.76 22.01
CA GLY A 7 0.38 -29.26 21.10
C GLY A 7 0.41 -30.79 21.01
N GLN A 8 1.44 -31.43 21.57
CA GLN A 8 1.66 -32.87 21.46
C GLN A 8 0.55 -33.73 22.09
N GLU A 9 -0.23 -33.18 23.04
CA GLU A 9 -1.37 -33.88 23.64
C GLU A 9 -2.71 -33.62 22.92
N ALA A 10 -2.70 -33.01 21.73
CA ALA A 10 -3.91 -32.60 20.99
C ALA A 10 -4.90 -33.76 20.77
N ASP A 11 -4.40 -34.96 20.44
CA ASP A 11 -5.23 -36.13 20.15
C ASP A 11 -6.00 -36.65 21.38
N ARG A 12 -5.55 -36.29 22.58
CA ARG A 12 -6.22 -36.63 23.84
C ARG A 12 -7.35 -35.65 24.19
N VAL A 13 -7.38 -34.48 23.55
CA VAL A 13 -8.40 -33.45 23.78
C VAL A 13 -9.55 -33.65 22.79
N GLN A 14 -10.62 -34.31 23.23
CA GLN A 14 -11.83 -34.52 22.42
C GLN A 14 -12.85 -33.40 22.60
N ALA A 15 -13.71 -33.18 21.60
CA ALA A 15 -14.77 -32.16 21.67
C ALA A 15 -15.73 -32.39 22.85
N SER A 16 -15.99 -33.66 23.19
CA SER A 16 -16.80 -34.05 24.34
C SER A 16 -16.20 -33.69 25.70
N CYS A 17 -14.92 -33.31 25.75
CA CYS A 17 -14.29 -32.95 27.01
C CYS A 17 -14.74 -31.61 27.57
N VAL A 18 -15.18 -30.71 26.69
CA VAL A 18 -15.58 -29.34 27.05
C VAL A 18 -17.09 -29.27 26.90
N PRO A 19 -17.86 -29.14 27.99
CA PRO A 19 -19.29 -28.92 27.88
C PRO A 19 -19.60 -27.70 27.02
N ASP A 20 -20.59 -27.79 26.13
CA ASP A 20 -20.96 -26.68 25.23
C ASP A 20 -21.25 -25.37 25.98
N ALA A 21 -21.83 -25.49 27.17
CA ALA A 21 -22.09 -24.35 28.06
C ALA A 21 -20.80 -23.67 28.53
N ALA A 22 -19.77 -24.44 28.88
CA ALA A 22 -18.46 -23.91 29.27
C ALA A 22 -17.75 -23.26 28.07
N ALA A 23 -17.81 -23.89 26.90
CA ALA A 23 -17.27 -23.34 25.66
C ALA A 23 -17.96 -22.02 25.25
N ALA A 24 -19.28 -21.93 25.39
CA ALA A 24 -20.04 -20.71 25.13
C ALA A 24 -19.65 -19.59 26.12
N LYS A 25 -19.65 -19.89 27.42
CA LYS A 25 -19.26 -18.95 28.49
C LYS A 25 -17.83 -18.46 28.32
N TRP A 26 -16.90 -19.34 27.92
CA TRP A 26 -15.53 -18.95 27.62
C TRP A 26 -15.45 -18.00 26.44
N ARG A 27 -16.14 -18.28 25.32
CA ARG A 27 -16.13 -17.40 24.14
C ARG A 27 -16.67 -16.01 24.47
N GLU A 28 -17.75 -15.92 25.23
CA GLU A 28 -18.33 -14.66 25.69
C GLU A 28 -17.34 -13.89 26.58
N GLY A 29 -16.79 -14.56 27.61
CA GLY A 29 -15.81 -13.96 28.51
C GLY A 29 -14.52 -13.53 27.81
N PHE A 30 -14.03 -14.34 26.87
CA PHE A 30 -12.84 -14.03 26.08
C PHE A 30 -13.08 -12.83 25.15
N THR A 31 -14.25 -12.77 24.51
CA THR A 31 -14.66 -11.59 23.72
C THR A 31 -14.67 -10.33 24.58
N GLY A 32 -15.33 -10.39 25.74
CA GLY A 32 -15.38 -9.26 26.68
C GLY A 32 -14.00 -8.83 27.18
N ALA A 33 -13.09 -9.78 27.43
CA ALA A 33 -11.72 -9.50 27.81
C ALA A 33 -10.96 -8.77 26.68
N VAL A 34 -11.08 -9.24 25.44
CA VAL A 34 -10.49 -8.59 24.25
C VAL A 34 -11.05 -7.18 24.07
N GLU A 35 -12.37 -7.01 24.10
CA GLU A 35 -13.01 -5.70 23.97
C GLU A 35 -12.55 -4.72 25.07
N THR A 36 -12.37 -5.21 26.29
CA THR A 36 -11.83 -4.42 27.40
C THR A 36 -10.39 -3.97 27.09
N MET A 37 -9.50 -4.86 26.64
CA MET A 37 -8.13 -4.49 26.26
C MET A 37 -8.09 -3.47 25.11
N MET A 38 -9.02 -3.57 24.16
CA MET A 38 -9.13 -2.66 23.01
C MET A 38 -9.52 -1.23 23.35
N GLN A 39 -9.91 -0.94 24.60
CA GLN A 39 -10.09 0.44 25.08
C GLN A 39 -8.76 1.18 25.28
N LYS A 40 -7.61 0.50 25.11
CA LYS A 40 -6.25 1.09 25.05
C LYS A 40 -5.87 1.95 26.27
N THR A 41 -6.44 1.66 27.44
CA THR A 41 -5.99 2.27 28.70
C THR A 41 -5.24 1.24 29.52
N LYS A 42 -4.29 1.69 30.35
CA LYS A 42 -3.56 0.80 31.28
C LYS A 42 -4.52 -0.03 32.13
N ARG A 43 -5.55 0.61 32.69
CA ARG A 43 -6.55 -0.04 33.55
C ARG A 43 -7.34 -1.11 32.82
N THR A 44 -7.78 -0.81 31.60
CA THR A 44 -8.59 -1.75 30.81
C THR A 44 -7.74 -2.89 30.25
N MET A 45 -6.47 -2.62 29.89
CA MET A 45 -5.50 -3.66 29.55
C MET A 45 -5.32 -4.64 30.71
N GLN A 46 -5.07 -4.12 31.91
CA GLN A 46 -4.93 -4.90 33.13
C GLN A 46 -6.18 -5.75 33.43
N LEU A 47 -7.38 -5.14 33.38
CA LEU A 47 -8.65 -5.86 33.59
C LEU A 47 -8.90 -6.94 32.55
N GLY A 48 -8.56 -6.67 31.29
CA GLY A 48 -8.72 -7.61 30.18
C GLY A 48 -7.79 -8.81 30.31
N LEU A 49 -6.50 -8.58 30.64
CA LEU A 49 -5.54 -9.66 30.91
C LEU A 49 -5.98 -10.57 32.06
N ALA A 50 -6.42 -9.98 33.18
CA ALA A 50 -6.92 -10.75 34.33
C ALA A 50 -8.20 -11.53 33.98
N SER A 51 -9.06 -10.98 33.11
CA SER A 51 -10.29 -11.66 32.68
C SER A 51 -10.01 -12.77 31.68
N LEU A 52 -9.05 -12.59 30.78
CA LEU A 52 -8.56 -13.61 29.87
C LEU A 52 -8.00 -14.81 30.64
N ALA A 53 -7.12 -14.55 31.62
CA ALA A 53 -6.55 -15.57 32.48
C ALA A 53 -7.63 -16.39 33.20
N ARG A 54 -8.60 -15.72 33.85
CA ARG A 54 -9.75 -16.38 34.49
C ARG A 54 -10.59 -17.20 33.53
N GLY A 55 -10.77 -16.72 32.30
CA GLY A 55 -11.44 -17.47 31.25
C GLY A 55 -10.73 -18.79 30.96
N VAL A 56 -9.40 -18.76 30.79
CA VAL A 56 -8.59 -19.97 30.56
C VAL A 56 -8.70 -20.95 31.74
N LEU A 57 -8.59 -20.46 32.97
CA LEU A 57 -8.71 -21.30 34.17
C LEU A 57 -10.08 -21.99 34.25
N MET A 58 -11.15 -21.23 34.07
CA MET A 58 -12.52 -21.76 34.05
C MET A 58 -12.67 -22.82 32.96
N LEU A 59 -12.16 -22.58 31.75
CA LEU A 59 -12.26 -23.54 30.66
C LEU A 59 -11.50 -24.84 30.98
N ILE A 60 -10.29 -24.76 31.56
CA ILE A 60 -9.51 -25.94 31.93
C ILE A 60 -10.20 -26.73 33.05
N ASP A 61 -10.74 -26.05 34.06
CA ASP A 61 -11.43 -26.70 35.19
C ASP A 61 -12.70 -27.44 34.74
N GLU A 62 -13.46 -26.84 33.81
CA GLU A 62 -14.64 -27.47 33.18
C GLU A 62 -14.26 -28.59 32.20
N SER A 63 -12.99 -28.70 31.81
CA SER A 63 -12.46 -29.74 30.90
C SER A 63 -11.92 -30.97 31.62
N SER A 64 -12.26 -31.17 32.89
CA SER A 64 -11.76 -32.28 33.73
C SER A 64 -12.02 -33.68 33.15
N SER A 65 -13.03 -33.85 32.29
CA SER A 65 -13.34 -35.11 31.61
C SER A 65 -12.29 -35.55 30.58
N CYS A 66 -11.37 -34.66 30.17
CA CYS A 66 -10.21 -34.97 29.32
C CYS A 66 -9.08 -35.70 30.06
N GLY A 67 -9.22 -35.92 31.36
CA GLY A 67 -8.19 -36.51 32.20
C GLY A 67 -7.13 -35.50 32.62
N ASP A 68 -6.16 -35.97 33.40
CA ASP A 68 -5.05 -35.15 33.88
C ASP A 68 -3.96 -35.06 32.81
N LEU A 69 -4.02 -34.01 31.99
CA LEU A 69 -3.06 -33.72 30.94
C LEU A 69 -1.99 -32.77 31.48
N ARG A 70 -0.71 -33.09 31.24
CA ARG A 70 0.41 -32.26 31.68
C ARG A 70 0.32 -30.85 31.08
N ALA A 71 -0.07 -30.75 29.81
CA ALA A 71 -0.27 -29.47 29.14
C ALA A 71 -1.38 -28.62 29.79
N PHE A 72 -2.44 -29.23 30.34
CA PHE A 72 -3.48 -28.50 31.05
C PHE A 72 -2.99 -27.96 32.40
N GLN A 73 -2.20 -28.73 33.15
CA GLN A 73 -1.60 -28.24 34.39
C GLN A 73 -0.67 -27.06 34.12
N LEU A 74 0.18 -27.15 33.08
CA LEU A 74 1.06 -26.07 32.68
C LEU A 74 0.29 -24.79 32.29
N LEU A 75 -0.71 -24.91 31.41
CA LEU A 75 -1.55 -23.77 31.02
C LEU A 75 -2.30 -23.17 32.22
N LYS A 76 -2.72 -24.01 33.17
CA LYS A 76 -3.39 -23.58 34.40
C LYS A 76 -2.45 -22.81 35.32
N GLU A 77 -1.21 -23.25 35.48
CA GLU A 77 -0.19 -22.54 36.26
C GLU A 77 0.14 -21.19 35.62
N GLN A 78 0.39 -21.16 34.32
CA GLN A 78 0.65 -19.95 33.55
C GLN A 78 -0.50 -18.94 33.63
N ALA A 79 -1.74 -19.40 33.45
CA ALA A 79 -2.91 -18.55 33.56
C ALA A 79 -3.11 -18.02 34.98
N LYS A 80 -2.89 -18.83 36.04
CA LYS A 80 -2.92 -18.34 37.43
C LYS A 80 -1.88 -17.26 37.67
N ARG A 81 -0.67 -17.44 37.14
CA ARG A 81 0.40 -16.45 37.28
C ARG A 81 0.05 -15.14 36.58
N LEU A 82 -0.42 -15.19 35.33
CA LEU A 82 -0.93 -14.03 34.61
C LEU A 82 -2.09 -13.36 35.39
N GLU A 83 -3.02 -14.14 35.95
CA GLU A 83 -4.11 -13.59 36.76
C GLU A 83 -3.56 -12.80 37.94
N VAL A 84 -2.63 -13.33 38.72
CA VAL A 84 -2.02 -12.64 39.87
C VAL A 84 -1.30 -11.36 39.44
N LEU A 85 -0.48 -11.44 38.39
CA LEU A 85 0.27 -10.31 37.87
C LEU A 85 -0.67 -9.23 37.31
N ALA A 86 -1.78 -9.61 36.68
CA ALA A 86 -2.75 -8.66 36.13
C ALA A 86 -3.77 -8.16 37.17
N SER A 87 -4.09 -8.92 38.22
CA SER A 87 -5.15 -8.58 39.18
C SER A 87 -4.70 -7.74 40.36
N THR A 88 -3.39 -7.63 40.61
CA THR A 88 -2.83 -6.92 41.74
C THR A 88 -3.18 -5.42 41.68
N ARG A 89 -4.19 -5.03 42.48
CA ARG A 89 -4.25 -3.68 43.06
C ARG A 89 -3.00 -3.56 43.91
N SER A 90 -1.93 -2.98 43.35
CA SER A 90 -0.70 -2.55 44.03
C SER A 90 -0.94 -2.37 45.53
N LEU A 91 -0.62 -3.41 46.31
CA LEU A 91 -0.56 -3.32 47.76
C LEU A 91 0.58 -2.35 48.04
N ALA A 92 0.22 -1.11 48.38
CA ALA A 92 1.07 -0.09 48.96
C ALA A 92 2.44 0.16 48.28
N GLY A 93 2.45 0.44 46.98
CA GLY A 93 3.57 1.16 46.35
C GLY A 93 4.73 0.31 45.83
N LEU A 94 4.60 -1.01 45.78
CA LEU A 94 5.48 -1.86 44.97
C LEU A 94 5.03 -1.77 43.51
N ASP A 95 5.99 -1.52 42.62
CA ASP A 95 5.81 -1.18 41.21
C ASP A 95 4.63 -1.91 40.54
N ALA A 96 3.81 -1.15 39.80
CA ALA A 96 2.70 -1.72 39.07
C ALA A 96 3.20 -2.84 38.15
N SER A 97 2.78 -4.07 38.44
CA SER A 97 3.10 -5.30 37.70
C SER A 97 2.82 -5.16 36.21
N VAL A 98 1.81 -4.38 35.81
CA VAL A 98 1.53 -4.06 34.41
C VAL A 98 2.06 -2.67 34.07
N LYS A 99 3.05 -2.59 33.17
CA LYS A 99 3.45 -1.35 32.50
C LYS A 99 2.90 -1.39 31.08
N TYR A 100 2.11 -0.38 30.73
CA TYR A 100 1.47 -0.31 29.43
C TYR A 100 1.65 1.06 28.83
N GLU A 101 2.32 1.11 27.69
CA GLU A 101 2.35 2.26 26.81
C GLU A 101 1.51 1.94 25.57
N PRO A 102 0.37 2.63 25.36
CA PRO A 102 -0.52 2.36 24.25
C PRO A 102 0.23 2.27 22.92
N LEU A 103 0.11 1.11 22.26
CA LEU A 103 0.67 0.81 20.94
C LEU A 103 2.22 0.74 20.87
N LYS A 104 2.93 0.83 22.00
CA LYS A 104 4.39 0.80 22.06
C LYS A 104 4.94 -0.41 22.81
N SER A 105 4.49 -0.64 24.03
CA SER A 105 5.01 -1.69 24.90
C SER A 105 3.96 -2.15 25.91
N LEU A 106 4.05 -3.42 26.31
CA LEU A 106 3.24 -4.00 27.37
C LEU A 106 4.10 -5.00 28.13
N THR A 107 4.48 -4.64 29.35
CA THR A 107 5.15 -5.57 30.26
C THR A 107 4.25 -5.98 31.41
N VAL A 108 4.29 -7.25 31.78
CA VAL A 108 3.51 -7.85 32.86
C VAL A 108 4.47 -8.65 33.75
N GLY A 109 4.65 -8.21 35.00
CA GLY A 109 5.67 -8.78 35.89
C GLY A 109 7.10 -8.59 35.40
N GLY A 110 7.37 -7.57 34.57
CA GLY A 110 8.68 -7.35 33.95
C GLY A 110 8.87 -8.05 32.60
N ILE A 111 7.94 -8.92 32.20
CA ILE A 111 8.00 -9.69 30.95
C ILE A 111 7.31 -8.89 29.83
N ASP A 112 8.00 -8.61 28.73
CA ASP A 112 7.37 -7.97 27.55
C ASP A 112 6.53 -8.99 26.79
N VAL A 113 5.22 -8.77 26.79
CA VAL A 113 4.23 -9.68 26.18
C VAL A 113 3.49 -9.02 25.02
N HIS A 114 3.99 -7.87 24.55
CA HIS A 114 3.33 -7.06 23.55
C HIS A 114 3.15 -7.81 22.21
N LEU A 115 4.14 -8.57 21.76
CA LEU A 115 4.09 -9.25 20.46
C LEU A 115 3.10 -10.43 20.48
N GLU A 116 3.18 -11.25 21.51
CA GLU A 116 2.41 -12.47 21.71
C GLU A 116 0.94 -12.12 21.97
N LEU A 117 0.67 -11.11 22.80
CA LEU A 117 -0.69 -10.63 23.01
C LEU A 117 -1.29 -10.09 21.71
N ASN A 118 -0.54 -9.30 20.93
CA ASN A 118 -1.04 -8.79 19.66
C ASN A 118 -1.36 -9.92 18.66
N ALA A 119 -0.53 -10.95 18.58
CA ALA A 119 -0.78 -12.11 17.74
C ALA A 119 -2.11 -12.80 18.14
N LEU A 120 -2.35 -12.97 19.45
CA LEU A 120 -3.60 -13.52 19.97
C LEU A 120 -4.81 -12.63 19.66
N LEU A 121 -4.71 -11.31 19.88
CA LEU A 121 -5.79 -10.36 19.58
C LEU A 121 -6.15 -10.36 18.09
N VAL A 122 -5.15 -10.39 17.21
CA VAL A 122 -5.35 -10.45 15.75
C VAL A 122 -5.99 -11.78 15.34
N ALA A 123 -5.51 -12.92 15.86
CA ALA A 123 -6.09 -14.22 15.57
C ALA A 123 -7.59 -14.28 15.94
N TRP A 124 -7.94 -13.67 17.08
CA TRP A 124 -9.33 -13.56 17.54
C TRP A 124 -10.18 -12.63 16.68
N GLN A 125 -9.76 -11.36 16.53
CA GLN A 125 -10.54 -10.33 15.83
C GLN A 125 -10.74 -10.65 14.35
N MET A 126 -9.74 -11.25 13.70
CA MET A 126 -9.80 -11.63 12.29
C MET A 126 -10.45 -13.00 12.07
N LYS A 127 -11.01 -13.63 13.12
CA LYS A 127 -11.69 -14.92 13.05
C LYS A 127 -10.85 -16.00 12.34
N ARG A 128 -9.55 -16.09 12.62
CA ARG A 128 -8.60 -17.05 11.99
C ARG A 128 -8.83 -18.52 12.36
N GLY A 129 -10.01 -18.84 12.89
CA GLY A 129 -10.38 -20.17 13.33
C GLY A 129 -9.84 -20.53 14.73
N PRO A 130 -10.40 -21.59 15.33
CA PRO A 130 -10.09 -21.98 16.70
C PRO A 130 -8.68 -22.59 16.85
N GLY A 131 -8.04 -23.06 15.77
CA GLY A 131 -6.68 -23.59 15.81
C GLY A 131 -5.65 -22.49 16.05
N GLU A 132 -5.68 -21.44 15.22
CA GLU A 132 -4.78 -20.29 15.31
C GLU A 132 -4.89 -19.56 16.66
N VAL A 133 -6.13 -19.35 17.14
CA VAL A 133 -6.39 -18.76 18.46
C VAL A 133 -5.79 -19.62 19.57
N GLY A 134 -5.88 -20.94 19.48
CA GLY A 134 -5.30 -21.85 20.47
C GLY A 134 -3.78 -21.81 20.50
N SER A 135 -3.14 -21.81 19.33
CA SER A 135 -1.68 -21.74 19.21
C SER A 135 -1.12 -20.42 19.72
N THR A 136 -1.74 -19.29 19.35
CA THR A 136 -1.31 -17.96 19.80
C THR A 136 -1.56 -17.76 21.30
N LEU A 137 -2.64 -18.32 21.85
CA LEU A 137 -2.90 -18.31 23.30
C LEU A 137 -1.85 -19.10 24.07
N ALA A 138 -1.47 -20.29 23.61
CA ALA A 138 -0.44 -21.09 24.26
C ALA A 138 0.92 -20.39 24.24
N LYS A 139 1.30 -19.77 23.11
CA LYS A 139 2.53 -18.96 23.03
C LYS A 139 2.52 -17.81 24.02
N PHE A 140 1.42 -17.06 24.08
CA PHE A 140 1.26 -15.95 25.02
C PHE A 140 1.32 -16.38 26.49
N LEU A 141 0.77 -17.54 26.85
CA LEU A 141 0.82 -18.04 28.23
C LEU A 141 2.18 -18.65 28.59
N ALA A 142 2.95 -19.13 27.61
CA ALA A 142 4.27 -19.72 27.84
C ALA A 142 5.23 -18.79 28.59
N ASP A 143 5.11 -17.48 28.33
CA ASP A 143 5.90 -16.42 28.96
C ASP A 143 5.68 -16.35 30.49
N PHE A 144 4.61 -16.94 31.03
CA PHE A 144 4.28 -16.93 32.45
C PHE A 144 4.55 -18.28 33.14
N SER A 145 5.46 -19.10 32.61
CA SER A 145 5.88 -20.35 33.28
C SER A 145 6.72 -20.06 34.53
N ALA A 146 6.73 -20.96 35.53
CA ALA A 146 7.53 -20.78 36.75
C ALA A 146 9.05 -20.75 36.43
N ASP A 147 9.46 -21.57 35.48
CA ASP A 147 10.85 -21.65 34.99
C ASP A 147 11.31 -20.37 34.27
N ALA A 148 10.41 -19.44 33.95
CA ALA A 148 10.76 -18.16 33.35
C ALA A 148 11.51 -17.21 34.33
N ASP A 149 11.33 -17.39 35.65
CA ASP A 149 11.99 -16.56 36.67
C ASP A 149 13.33 -17.13 37.14
N ASP A 150 13.48 -18.45 37.08
CA ASP A 150 14.72 -19.17 37.43
C ASP A 150 15.68 -19.27 36.23
N ALA A 151 15.29 -18.73 35.07
CA ALA A 151 16.24 -18.36 34.04
C ALA A 151 17.21 -17.34 34.68
N PRO A 152 18.52 -17.64 34.77
CA PRO A 152 19.47 -16.84 35.54
C PRO A 152 19.30 -15.36 35.19
N GLU A 153 19.09 -14.55 36.23
CA GLU A 153 18.92 -13.10 36.15
C GLU A 153 20.00 -12.58 35.19
N ALA A 154 19.55 -12.08 34.04
CA ALA A 154 20.45 -11.71 32.96
C ALA A 154 21.50 -10.74 33.54
N PRO A 155 22.81 -11.02 33.37
CA PRO A 155 23.85 -10.19 33.96
C PRO A 155 23.61 -8.72 33.60
N GLU A 156 23.87 -7.81 34.55
CA GLU A 156 23.90 -6.36 34.28
C GLU A 156 24.69 -6.12 32.98
N PRO A 157 24.20 -5.26 32.07
CA PRO A 157 24.51 -5.35 30.65
C PRO A 157 25.96 -4.94 30.36
N GLU A 158 26.90 -5.87 30.51
CA GLU A 158 28.16 -5.90 29.77
C GLU A 158 27.99 -6.82 28.56
N ALA A 159 27.86 -6.17 27.39
CA ALA A 159 27.84 -6.71 26.03
C ALA A 159 26.91 -7.92 25.81
N ALA A 160 25.67 -7.59 25.42
CA ALA A 160 24.63 -8.48 24.91
C ALA A 160 25.16 -9.70 24.11
N ALA A 161 24.93 -10.90 24.63
CA ALA A 161 24.92 -12.10 23.82
C ALA A 161 23.64 -12.12 22.99
N GLU A 162 23.82 -11.89 21.69
CA GLU A 162 22.90 -12.05 20.56
C GLU A 162 21.42 -12.23 20.95
N VAL A 163 20.76 -11.08 21.11
CA VAL A 163 19.51 -10.80 20.39
C VAL A 163 19.56 -11.59 19.08
N VAL A 164 18.49 -12.29 18.68
CA VAL A 164 18.34 -12.68 17.28
C VAL A 164 18.32 -11.36 16.51
N GLU A 165 19.50 -10.86 16.19
CA GLU A 165 19.71 -9.75 15.31
C GLU A 165 18.90 -10.16 14.11
N HIS A 166 17.98 -9.29 13.73
CA HIS A 166 17.36 -9.37 12.43
C HIS A 166 18.54 -9.31 11.46
N ARG A 167 19.08 -10.48 11.10
CA ARG A 167 20.23 -10.57 10.21
C ARG A 167 19.76 -9.88 8.95
N PRO A 168 20.46 -8.84 8.47
CA PRO A 168 20.08 -8.12 7.27
C PRO A 168 19.71 -9.14 6.19
N GLY A 169 18.53 -9.00 5.57
CA GLY A 169 17.99 -9.98 4.63
C GLY A 169 18.92 -10.29 3.47
N SER A 170 19.90 -9.41 3.20
CA SER A 170 21.00 -9.58 2.25
C SER A 170 21.85 -10.83 2.47
N LEU A 171 21.97 -11.35 3.70
CA LEU A 171 22.77 -12.57 3.94
C LEU A 171 22.02 -13.87 3.62
N GLN A 172 20.69 -13.85 3.53
CA GLN A 172 19.88 -15.05 3.33
C GLN A 172 19.28 -15.16 1.92
N ARG A 173 19.09 -14.04 1.21
CA ARG A 173 18.31 -14.01 -0.04
C ARG A 173 19.20 -14.02 -1.27
N LYS A 174 19.72 -15.21 -1.56
CA LYS A 174 20.56 -15.52 -2.73
C LYS A 174 19.82 -15.31 -4.07
N PRO A 175 20.53 -15.24 -5.21
CA PRO A 175 19.92 -15.16 -6.55
C PRO A 175 18.77 -16.14 -6.82
N GLN A 176 18.86 -17.36 -6.31
CA GLN A 176 17.81 -18.39 -6.43
C GLN A 176 16.49 -17.96 -5.80
N PHE A 177 16.56 -17.32 -4.61
CA PHE A 177 15.38 -16.79 -3.93
C PHE A 177 14.69 -15.74 -4.80
N TRP A 178 15.45 -14.75 -5.31
CA TRP A 178 14.88 -13.69 -6.13
C TRP A 178 14.29 -14.21 -7.45
N THR A 179 14.95 -15.19 -8.07
CA THR A 179 14.48 -15.83 -9.29
C THR A 179 13.12 -16.50 -9.07
N ALA A 180 12.99 -17.30 -8.01
CA ALA A 180 11.74 -17.96 -7.65
C ALA A 180 10.65 -16.95 -7.25
N MET A 181 10.97 -15.97 -6.42
CA MET A 181 10.05 -14.93 -5.97
C MET A 181 9.50 -14.10 -7.14
N LEU A 182 10.37 -13.63 -8.03
CA LEU A 182 9.97 -12.82 -9.18
C LEU A 182 9.16 -13.65 -10.16
N ASN A 183 9.59 -14.84 -10.56
CA ASN A 183 8.82 -15.66 -11.49
C ASN A 183 7.44 -16.02 -10.94
N GLN A 184 7.33 -16.27 -9.64
CA GLN A 184 6.03 -16.50 -9.01
C GLN A 184 5.14 -15.24 -9.09
N ALA A 185 5.68 -14.07 -8.72
CA ALA A 185 4.93 -12.81 -8.81
C ALA A 185 4.48 -12.50 -10.26
N LEU A 186 5.37 -12.69 -11.23
CA LEU A 186 5.12 -12.43 -12.65
C LEU A 186 4.09 -13.39 -13.24
N THR A 187 4.17 -14.68 -12.88
CA THR A 187 3.17 -15.68 -13.26
C THR A 187 1.79 -15.32 -12.71
N SER A 188 1.70 -14.90 -11.44
CA SER A 188 0.43 -14.48 -10.82
C SER A 188 -0.14 -13.21 -11.43
N LEU A 189 0.71 -12.32 -11.97
CA LEU A 189 0.27 -11.08 -12.61
C LEU A 189 -0.05 -11.25 -14.11
N ALA A 190 0.44 -12.28 -14.79
CA ALA A 190 0.24 -12.53 -16.23
C ALA A 190 -1.03 -13.35 -16.53
N ALA A 191 -1.53 -13.29 -17.76
CA ALA A 191 -2.66 -14.13 -18.20
C ALA A 191 -2.24 -15.58 -18.55
N ALA A 192 -0.97 -15.76 -18.88
CA ALA A 192 -0.35 -17.05 -19.16
C ALA A 192 0.87 -17.22 -18.23
N PRO A 193 1.30 -18.47 -17.94
CA PRO A 193 2.49 -18.71 -17.15
C PRO A 193 3.71 -18.01 -17.76
N ASP A 194 4.31 -17.10 -17.01
CA ASP A 194 5.38 -16.22 -17.48
C ASP A 194 6.53 -16.30 -16.48
N ARG A 195 7.66 -16.89 -16.91
CA ARG A 195 8.85 -17.13 -16.09
C ARG A 195 10.12 -16.61 -16.77
N PRO A 196 10.21 -15.30 -17.02
CA PRO A 196 11.27 -14.73 -17.86
C PRO A 196 12.59 -14.51 -17.10
N VAL A 197 12.62 -14.76 -15.78
CA VAL A 197 13.80 -14.53 -14.94
C VAL A 197 14.51 -15.86 -14.72
N VAL A 198 15.78 -15.95 -15.12
CA VAL A 198 16.64 -17.09 -14.79
C VAL A 198 17.68 -16.68 -13.75
N GLU A 199 18.24 -17.64 -13.02
CA GLU A 199 19.19 -17.38 -11.93
C GLU A 199 20.41 -16.56 -12.39
N ALA A 200 20.90 -16.81 -13.62
CA ALA A 200 21.99 -16.05 -14.23
C ALA A 200 21.70 -14.55 -14.42
N CYS A 201 20.43 -14.14 -14.33
CA CYS A 201 20.05 -12.74 -14.43
C CYS A 201 20.31 -11.93 -13.16
N ILE A 202 20.53 -12.60 -12.02
CA ILE A 202 20.62 -11.96 -10.72
C ILE A 202 21.98 -12.29 -10.11
N SER A 203 22.86 -11.30 -10.00
CA SER A 203 24.11 -11.46 -9.26
C SER A 203 23.87 -11.39 -7.75
N ASP A 204 24.78 -11.95 -6.96
CA ASP A 204 24.72 -11.85 -5.48
C ASP A 204 24.67 -10.39 -5.01
N GLY A 205 25.42 -9.49 -5.66
CA GLY A 205 25.41 -8.08 -5.35
C GLY A 205 24.08 -7.40 -5.63
N LEU A 206 23.42 -7.76 -6.73
CA LEU A 206 22.08 -7.25 -7.06
C LEU A 206 21.04 -7.77 -6.07
N ALA A 207 21.09 -9.07 -5.76
CA ALA A 207 20.21 -9.71 -4.78
C ALA A 207 20.34 -9.07 -3.39
N GLY A 208 21.57 -8.88 -2.90
CA GLY A 208 21.84 -8.23 -1.62
C GLY A 208 21.36 -6.77 -1.58
N PHE A 209 21.69 -5.99 -2.61
CA PHE A 209 21.27 -4.58 -2.70
C PHE A 209 19.75 -4.42 -2.64
N HIS A 210 18.99 -5.22 -3.40
CA HIS A 210 17.52 -5.13 -3.38
C HIS A 210 16.91 -5.70 -2.10
N ALA A 211 17.54 -6.69 -1.46
CA ALA A 211 17.11 -7.19 -0.15
C ALA A 211 17.18 -6.08 0.91
N ASP A 212 18.32 -5.39 1.01
CA ASP A 212 18.50 -4.28 1.96
C ASP A 212 17.48 -3.16 1.74
N ARG A 213 17.10 -2.91 0.48
CA ARG A 213 16.10 -1.89 0.14
C ARG A 213 14.67 -2.29 0.49
N PHE A 214 14.32 -3.57 0.34
CA PHE A 214 13.03 -4.08 0.81
C PHE A 214 12.99 -4.06 2.35
N ASP A 215 14.07 -4.45 3.02
CA ASP A 215 14.20 -4.33 4.48
C ASP A 215 14.05 -2.87 4.94
N GLU A 216 14.70 -1.92 4.26
CA GLU A 216 14.55 -0.49 4.53
C GLU A 216 13.08 -0.05 4.38
N ALA A 217 12.43 -0.47 3.29
CA ALA A 217 11.04 -0.13 3.02
C ALA A 217 10.12 -0.64 4.15
N PHE A 218 10.23 -1.91 4.50
CA PHE A 218 9.40 -2.51 5.55
C PHE A 218 9.74 -1.98 6.93
N GLY A 219 11.02 -1.76 7.25
CA GLY A 219 11.45 -1.13 8.49
C GLY A 219 10.83 0.26 8.69
N ARG A 220 10.71 1.07 7.62
CA ARG A 220 9.99 2.36 7.67
C ARG A 220 8.49 2.16 7.92
N MET A 221 7.86 1.19 7.25
CA MET A 221 6.42 0.92 7.43
C MET A 221 6.10 0.45 8.86
N MET A 222 7.00 -0.35 9.45
CA MET A 222 6.88 -0.89 10.81
C MET A 222 7.02 0.17 11.92
N GLN A 223 7.45 1.39 11.61
CA GLN A 223 7.41 2.51 12.57
C GLN A 223 5.98 3.00 12.86
N LYS A 224 4.95 2.47 12.17
CA LYS A 224 3.52 2.71 12.42
C LYS A 224 3.12 4.20 12.45
N THR A 225 3.83 5.06 11.73
CA THR A 225 3.38 6.43 11.48
C THR A 225 2.92 6.57 10.04
N GLN A 226 1.94 7.44 9.77
CA GLN A 226 1.51 7.70 8.39
C GLN A 226 2.68 8.15 7.49
N ARG A 227 3.59 8.96 8.04
CA ARG A 227 4.76 9.48 7.31
C ARG A 227 5.76 8.37 6.98
N SER A 228 6.03 7.48 7.93
CA SER A 228 6.95 6.37 7.75
C SER A 228 6.36 5.29 6.84
N MET A 229 5.04 5.03 6.94
CA MET A 229 4.29 4.18 6.02
C MET A 229 4.38 4.70 4.59
N GLN A 230 4.10 5.99 4.39
CA GLN A 230 4.23 6.64 3.08
C GLN A 230 5.68 6.58 2.55
N ALA A 231 6.68 6.79 3.41
CA ALA A 231 8.08 6.69 3.01
C ALA A 231 8.45 5.26 2.59
N GLY A 232 8.04 4.25 3.37
CA GLY A 232 8.31 2.85 3.08
C GLY A 232 7.64 2.37 1.79
N LEU A 233 6.36 2.70 1.58
CA LEU A 233 5.66 2.39 0.32
C LEU A 233 6.35 3.01 -0.89
N ARG A 234 6.89 4.23 -0.77
CA ARG A 234 7.65 4.87 -1.84
C ARG A 234 8.95 4.11 -2.12
N VAL A 235 9.70 3.73 -1.09
CA VAL A 235 10.94 2.94 -1.25
C VAL A 235 10.59 1.64 -1.96
N LEU A 236 9.61 0.87 -1.48
CA LEU A 236 9.17 -0.40 -2.07
C LEU A 236 8.84 -0.26 -3.57
N ALA A 237 8.06 0.75 -3.94
CA ALA A 237 7.69 1.02 -5.33
C ALA A 237 8.92 1.33 -6.19
N SER A 238 9.77 2.26 -5.76
CA SER A 238 10.97 2.67 -6.49
C SER A 238 12.00 1.54 -6.62
N THR A 239 12.15 0.71 -5.58
CA THR A 239 13.05 -0.45 -5.59
C THR A 239 12.56 -1.52 -6.54
N THR A 240 11.25 -1.77 -6.60
CA THR A 240 10.64 -2.71 -7.56
C THR A 240 10.90 -2.26 -8.99
N GLN A 241 10.69 -0.98 -9.29
CA GLN A 241 10.99 -0.42 -10.63
C GLN A 241 12.47 -0.53 -10.98
N ALA A 242 13.36 -0.14 -10.05
CA ALA A 242 14.80 -0.20 -10.26
C ALA A 242 15.25 -1.63 -10.57
N LEU A 243 14.76 -2.62 -9.82
CA LEU A 243 15.06 -4.04 -10.06
C LEU A 243 14.64 -4.47 -11.47
N LEU A 244 13.41 -4.17 -11.88
CA LEU A 244 12.91 -4.51 -13.22
C LEU A 244 13.69 -3.81 -14.34
N ASN A 245 14.13 -2.57 -14.12
CA ASN A 245 14.95 -1.83 -15.09
C ASN A 245 16.35 -2.44 -15.20
N THR A 246 16.98 -2.79 -14.08
CA THR A 246 18.30 -3.44 -14.08
C THR A 246 18.26 -4.78 -14.83
N LEU A 247 17.24 -5.61 -14.58
CA LEU A 247 17.05 -6.88 -15.31
C LEU A 247 16.90 -6.68 -16.83
N GLN A 248 16.26 -5.58 -17.24
CA GLN A 248 15.99 -5.27 -18.65
C GLN A 248 17.18 -4.60 -19.39
N GLU A 249 17.91 -3.71 -18.72
CA GLU A 249 18.92 -2.85 -19.32
C GLU A 249 20.29 -3.51 -19.39
N GLN A 250 20.68 -4.29 -18.38
CA GLN A 250 21.99 -4.94 -18.36
C GLN A 250 22.10 -6.12 -19.34
N GLY A 251 21.01 -6.46 -20.04
CA GLY A 251 20.99 -7.51 -21.06
C GLY A 251 21.11 -8.92 -20.50
N HIS A 252 21.06 -9.09 -19.17
CA HIS A 252 21.19 -10.39 -18.52
C HIS A 252 19.91 -11.23 -18.68
N CYS A 253 18.77 -10.58 -18.93
CA CYS A 253 17.45 -11.21 -18.97
C CYS A 253 16.60 -10.66 -20.14
N PRO A 254 16.90 -11.02 -21.40
CA PRO A 254 16.21 -10.43 -22.57
C PRO A 254 14.70 -10.72 -22.58
N GLU A 255 14.29 -11.88 -22.08
CA GLU A 255 12.89 -12.33 -22.03
C GLU A 255 11.99 -11.42 -21.14
N VAL A 256 12.60 -10.72 -20.18
CA VAL A 256 11.91 -9.75 -19.30
C VAL A 256 11.27 -8.61 -20.11
N ARG A 257 11.81 -8.26 -21.28
CA ARG A 257 11.26 -7.18 -22.13
C ARG A 257 9.90 -7.53 -22.74
N SER A 258 9.69 -8.81 -23.06
CA SER A 258 8.46 -9.30 -23.69
C SER A 258 7.43 -9.82 -22.67
N SER A 259 7.81 -9.91 -21.39
CA SER A 259 6.95 -10.44 -20.32
C SER A 259 5.78 -9.49 -20.02
N GLN A 260 4.56 -10.04 -20.08
CA GLN A 260 3.34 -9.32 -19.70
C GLN A 260 3.32 -9.06 -18.18
N GLY A 261 3.76 -10.03 -17.38
CA GLY A 261 3.83 -9.89 -15.93
C GLY A 261 4.74 -8.72 -15.53
N VAL A 262 5.87 -8.55 -16.22
CA VAL A 262 6.84 -7.46 -15.94
C VAL A 262 6.21 -6.11 -16.26
N ALA A 263 5.53 -5.98 -17.40
CA ALA A 263 4.85 -4.75 -17.78
C ALA A 263 3.78 -4.36 -16.75
N ARG A 264 2.99 -5.34 -16.28
CA ARG A 264 1.95 -5.13 -15.25
C ARG A 264 2.55 -4.72 -13.90
N LEU A 265 3.59 -5.43 -13.43
CA LEU A 265 4.25 -5.11 -12.17
C LEU A 265 4.89 -3.71 -12.21
N ARG A 266 5.53 -3.34 -13.33
CA ARG A 266 6.09 -2.00 -13.53
C ARG A 266 5.01 -0.93 -13.49
N LEU A 267 3.90 -1.13 -14.18
CA LEU A 267 2.77 -0.19 -14.18
C LEU A 267 2.19 0.01 -12.77
N ALA A 268 2.00 -1.09 -12.03
CA ALA A 268 1.53 -1.06 -10.65
C ALA A 268 2.51 -0.33 -9.72
N ALA A 269 3.81 -0.59 -9.85
CA ALA A 269 4.85 0.08 -9.08
C ALA A 269 4.93 1.59 -9.39
N ASN A 270 4.85 1.99 -10.66
CA ASN A 270 4.78 3.40 -11.06
C ASN A 270 3.55 4.09 -10.47
N ARG A 271 2.41 3.40 -10.47
CA ARG A 271 1.17 3.93 -9.91
C ARG A 271 1.25 4.09 -8.39
N LEU A 272 1.75 3.08 -7.67
CA LEU A 272 1.97 3.17 -6.23
C LEU A 272 2.90 4.34 -5.90
N GLU A 273 4.04 4.45 -6.60
CA GLU A 273 4.96 5.56 -6.40
C GLU A 273 4.28 6.91 -6.66
N THR A 274 3.46 7.02 -7.69
CA THR A 274 2.71 8.23 -7.99
C THR A 274 1.69 8.56 -6.89
N LEU A 275 0.89 7.59 -6.45
CA LEU A 275 -0.13 7.76 -5.41
C LEU A 275 0.49 8.18 -4.07
N VAL A 276 1.65 7.61 -3.74
CA VAL A 276 2.38 7.86 -2.50
C VAL A 276 3.27 9.11 -2.60
N GLY A 277 3.81 9.41 -3.78
CA GLY A 277 4.71 10.52 -4.11
C GLY A 277 4.01 11.87 -4.28
N THR A 278 2.83 11.85 -4.87
CA THR A 278 2.04 13.06 -5.07
C THR A 278 1.44 13.50 -3.74
N ARG A 279 2.10 14.47 -3.07
CA ARG A 279 1.38 15.35 -2.13
C ARG A 279 0.21 15.93 -2.91
N SER A 280 -1.00 15.42 -2.65
CA SER A 280 -2.20 15.83 -3.37
C SER A 280 -2.37 17.33 -3.22
N LEU A 281 -2.49 18.02 -4.35
CA LEU A 281 -2.59 19.47 -4.49
C LEU A 281 -3.81 20.06 -3.77
N VAL A 282 -4.84 19.26 -3.54
CA VAL A 282 -6.12 19.70 -2.97
C VAL A 282 -6.30 19.17 -1.54
N ASN A 283 -5.50 18.18 -1.11
CA ASN A 283 -5.58 17.61 0.24
C ASN A 283 -4.35 16.75 0.58
N PRO A 284 -3.30 17.31 1.23
CA PRO A 284 -2.04 16.60 1.48
C PRO A 284 -2.16 15.32 2.33
N GLY A 285 -3.32 15.00 2.90
CA GLY A 285 -3.59 13.78 3.67
C GLY A 285 -4.59 12.77 3.04
N VAL A 286 -5.15 13.02 1.85
CA VAL A 286 -6.25 12.16 1.34
C VAL A 286 -5.78 10.90 0.60
N LYS A 287 -4.57 10.89 0.04
CA LYS A 287 -4.13 9.75 -0.79
C LYS A 287 -3.58 8.58 -0.01
N VAL A 288 -2.88 8.80 1.10
CA VAL A 288 -2.45 7.72 1.99
C VAL A 288 -3.11 7.97 3.32
N LYS A 289 -4.25 7.33 3.57
CA LYS A 289 -4.86 7.31 4.91
C LYS A 289 -4.33 6.09 5.62
N TYR A 290 -3.77 6.31 6.79
CA TYR A 290 -3.20 5.23 7.58
C TYR A 290 -3.65 5.40 9.01
N GLU A 291 -4.35 4.38 9.51
CA GLU A 291 -4.63 4.22 10.93
C GLU A 291 -3.97 2.91 11.35
N ALA A 292 -3.05 3.02 12.31
CA ALA A 292 -2.18 1.90 12.66
C ALA A 292 -2.99 0.65 13.01
N MET A 293 -2.69 -0.46 12.31
CA MET A 293 -3.32 -1.77 12.48
C MET A 293 -4.83 -1.81 12.17
N GLN A 294 -5.41 -0.74 11.62
CA GLN A 294 -6.84 -0.65 11.32
C GLN A 294 -7.11 -0.51 9.83
N MET A 295 -6.42 0.42 9.16
CA MET A 295 -6.62 0.68 7.74
C MET A 295 -5.40 1.31 7.10
N LEU A 296 -5.20 1.01 5.82
CA LEU A 296 -4.23 1.67 4.97
C LEU A 296 -4.85 1.81 3.59
N THR A 297 -5.34 3.00 3.27
CA THR A 297 -5.85 3.29 1.94
C THR A 297 -4.85 4.10 1.13
N VAL A 298 -4.47 3.63 -0.06
CA VAL A 298 -3.61 4.33 -1.01
C VAL A 298 -4.41 4.67 -2.27
N GLY A 299 -4.65 5.95 -2.54
CA GLY A 299 -5.52 6.37 -3.64
C GLY A 299 -7.00 5.99 -3.46
N GLY A 300 -7.43 5.70 -2.23
CA GLY A 300 -8.76 5.16 -1.95
C GLY A 300 -8.86 3.64 -2.06
N LEU A 301 -7.79 2.95 -2.45
CA LEU A 301 -7.69 1.49 -2.43
C LEU A 301 -7.23 1.05 -1.05
N ASP A 302 -7.98 0.16 -0.40
CA ASP A 302 -7.56 -0.40 0.89
C ASP A 302 -6.57 -1.56 0.66
N VAL A 303 -5.30 -1.32 1.02
CA VAL A 303 -4.18 -2.24 0.74
C VAL A 303 -3.59 -2.85 2.00
N HIS A 304 -4.24 -2.66 3.16
CA HIS A 304 -3.67 -3.06 4.45
C HIS A 304 -3.48 -4.57 4.57
N LEU A 305 -4.44 -5.38 4.08
CA LEU A 305 -4.37 -6.84 4.17
C LEU A 305 -3.23 -7.39 3.34
N GLU A 306 -3.18 -7.03 2.06
CA GLU A 306 -2.14 -7.52 1.14
C GLU A 306 -0.76 -7.00 1.52
N LEU A 307 -0.64 -5.74 1.98
CA LEU A 307 0.63 -5.23 2.49
C LEU A 307 1.10 -6.00 3.74
N ASN A 308 0.20 -6.28 4.69
CA ASN A 308 0.57 -7.03 5.90
C ASN A 308 0.96 -8.48 5.56
N LYS A 309 0.30 -9.09 4.57
CA LYS A 309 0.65 -10.41 4.06
C LYS A 309 2.04 -10.40 3.44
N LEU A 310 2.36 -9.39 2.63
CA LEU A 310 3.69 -9.20 2.04
C LEU A 310 4.77 -8.97 3.11
N ILE A 311 4.54 -8.06 4.06
CA ILE A 311 5.46 -7.80 5.17
C ILE A 311 5.69 -9.08 5.98
N GLY A 312 4.61 -9.79 6.32
CA GLY A 312 4.68 -11.03 7.08
C GLY A 312 5.45 -12.12 6.36
N ALA A 313 5.20 -12.30 5.05
CA ALA A 313 5.93 -13.25 4.23
C ALA A 313 7.42 -12.88 4.12
N TRP A 314 7.71 -11.59 4.02
CA TRP A 314 9.08 -11.10 3.97
C TRP A 314 9.81 -11.31 5.30
N ILE A 315 9.23 -10.96 6.45
CA ILE A 315 9.89 -11.04 7.76
C ILE A 315 10.05 -12.49 8.24
N SER A 316 9.10 -13.37 7.92
CA SER A 316 9.12 -14.76 8.43
C SER A 316 10.08 -15.68 7.67
N ASP A 317 10.93 -15.12 6.79
CA ASP A 317 11.79 -15.87 5.85
C ASP A 317 11.02 -17.00 5.14
N ASN A 318 9.80 -16.68 4.70
CA ASN A 318 8.97 -17.63 3.96
C ASN A 318 9.65 -18.05 2.65
N ARG A 319 9.13 -19.13 2.07
CA ARG A 319 9.53 -19.58 0.73
C ARG A 319 9.41 -18.44 -0.28
N ALA A 320 10.38 -18.34 -1.17
CA ALA A 320 10.46 -17.30 -2.19
C ALA A 320 9.16 -17.13 -2.97
N GLU A 321 8.51 -18.25 -3.31
CA GLU A 321 7.23 -18.27 -4.02
C GLU A 321 6.11 -17.59 -3.21
N GLN A 322 6.02 -17.83 -1.89
CA GLN A 322 5.00 -17.20 -1.05
C GLN A 322 5.20 -15.69 -0.93
N VAL A 323 6.46 -15.24 -0.90
CA VAL A 323 6.79 -13.81 -0.98
C VAL A 323 6.39 -13.26 -2.34
N GLY A 324 6.64 -14.00 -3.42
CA GLY A 324 6.21 -13.65 -4.78
C GLY A 324 4.69 -13.52 -4.93
N ASP A 325 3.92 -14.46 -4.40
CA ASP A 325 2.45 -14.41 -4.40
C ASP A 325 1.92 -13.20 -3.61
N SER A 326 2.54 -12.91 -2.46
CA SER A 326 2.15 -11.76 -1.64
C SER A 326 2.52 -10.43 -2.30
N LEU A 327 3.65 -10.38 -3.02
CA LEU A 327 4.07 -9.23 -3.80
C LEU A 327 3.11 -8.97 -4.97
N ALA A 328 2.73 -10.04 -5.68
CA ALA A 328 1.74 -9.96 -6.75
C ALA A 328 0.40 -9.49 -6.21
N GLY A 329 -0.13 -10.08 -5.13
CA GLY A 329 -1.39 -9.67 -4.51
C GLY A 329 -1.41 -8.19 -4.14
N PHE A 330 -0.33 -7.71 -3.49
CA PHE A 330 -0.20 -6.30 -3.15
C PHE A 330 -0.18 -5.36 -4.37
N PHE A 331 0.54 -5.72 -5.44
CA PHE A 331 0.58 -4.89 -6.65
C PHE A 331 -0.66 -5.04 -7.54
N ASP A 332 -1.43 -6.12 -7.39
CA ASP A 332 -2.70 -6.35 -8.09
C ASP A 332 -3.72 -5.26 -7.77
N ASP A 333 -3.77 -4.82 -6.51
CA ASP A 333 -4.63 -3.72 -6.04
C ASP A 333 -4.41 -2.42 -6.82
N PHE A 334 -3.19 -2.22 -7.34
CA PHE A 334 -2.80 -1.02 -8.10
C PHE A 334 -2.97 -1.17 -9.61
N LYS A 335 -3.46 -2.31 -10.11
CA LYS A 335 -3.90 -2.41 -11.50
C LYS A 335 -4.90 -1.30 -11.78
N ALA A 336 -4.72 -0.61 -12.91
CA ALA A 336 -5.69 0.38 -13.34
C ALA A 336 -7.05 -0.32 -13.32
N LYS A 337 -7.98 0.14 -12.46
CA LYS A 337 -9.39 -0.28 -12.50
C LYS A 337 -10.00 0.32 -13.76
N GLU A 338 -9.45 -0.02 -14.91
CA GLU A 338 -9.98 0.32 -16.23
C GLU A 338 -11.29 -0.45 -16.48
N GLU A 339 -11.59 -1.50 -15.72
CA GLU A 339 -12.70 -2.42 -16.02
C GLU A 339 -13.89 -2.34 -15.05
N GLU A 340 -13.73 -1.96 -13.78
CA GLU A 340 -14.85 -2.05 -12.82
C GLU A 340 -15.86 -0.89 -12.89
N THR A 341 -15.58 0.17 -13.65
CA THR A 341 -16.56 1.26 -13.86
C THR A 341 -17.46 1.03 -15.09
N GLU A 342 -17.27 -0.05 -15.85
CA GLU A 342 -18.09 -0.36 -17.04
C GLU A 342 -18.96 -1.62 -16.93
N ALA A 343 -18.91 -2.36 -15.82
CA ALA A 343 -19.71 -3.57 -15.65
C ALA A 343 -20.94 -3.37 -14.73
N GLU A 344 -21.75 -2.35 -14.97
CA GLU A 344 -23.19 -2.57 -14.77
C GLU A 344 -23.69 -3.40 -15.97
N PRO A 345 -24.33 -4.56 -15.76
CA PRO A 345 -24.74 -5.43 -16.85
C PRO A 345 -25.93 -4.80 -17.59
N ARG A 346 -25.64 -3.89 -18.52
CA ARG A 346 -26.59 -3.55 -19.58
C ARG A 346 -26.63 -4.74 -20.53
N SER A 347 -27.68 -5.52 -20.36
CA SER A 347 -28.02 -6.70 -21.14
C SER A 347 -27.88 -6.47 -22.66
N GLY A 348 -27.00 -7.25 -23.29
CA GLY A 348 -27.27 -7.82 -24.61
C GLY A 348 -27.06 -6.94 -25.84
N GLN A 349 -26.15 -5.95 -25.82
CA GLN A 349 -25.69 -5.33 -27.06
C GLN A 349 -24.31 -5.88 -27.45
N GLU A 350 -24.23 -6.33 -28.70
CA GLU A 350 -23.06 -6.86 -29.38
C GLU A 350 -21.80 -6.07 -29.01
N ALA A 351 -20.69 -6.78 -28.81
CA ALA A 351 -19.36 -6.23 -28.54
C ALA A 351 -18.93 -5.30 -29.69
N ALA A 352 -19.47 -4.07 -29.68
CA ALA A 352 -18.98 -2.97 -30.47
C ALA A 352 -17.51 -2.81 -30.09
N LYS A 353 -16.63 -2.91 -31.10
CA LYS A 353 -15.19 -2.72 -30.91
C LYS A 353 -14.99 -1.45 -30.10
N ALA A 354 -14.55 -1.60 -28.85
CA ALA A 354 -14.30 -0.47 -27.97
C ALA A 354 -13.37 0.50 -28.70
N GLU A 355 -13.77 1.77 -28.81
CA GLU A 355 -12.91 2.79 -29.38
C GLU A 355 -11.60 2.85 -28.56
N PRO A 356 -10.44 3.05 -29.20
CA PRO A 356 -9.18 3.15 -28.48
C PRO A 356 -9.26 4.25 -27.41
N GLU A 357 -8.74 3.97 -26.21
CA GLU A 357 -8.86 4.85 -25.03
C GLU A 357 -8.44 6.31 -25.32
N LEU A 358 -7.37 6.49 -26.11
CA LEU A 358 -6.86 7.81 -26.49
C LEU A 358 -7.80 8.56 -27.44
N VAL A 359 -8.54 7.86 -28.30
CA VAL A 359 -9.54 8.47 -29.20
C VAL A 359 -10.69 9.02 -28.36
N GLN A 360 -11.20 8.20 -27.43
CA GLN A 360 -12.26 8.62 -26.51
C GLN A 360 -11.80 9.80 -25.65
N MET A 361 -10.58 9.75 -25.11
CA MET A 361 -10.00 10.84 -24.33
C MET A 361 -9.99 12.17 -25.09
N ILE A 362 -9.55 12.18 -26.35
CA ILE A 362 -9.52 13.40 -27.14
C ILE A 362 -10.93 13.85 -27.55
N SER A 363 -11.84 12.93 -27.84
CA SER A 363 -13.25 13.24 -28.08
C SER A 363 -13.87 13.94 -26.86
N ASP A 364 -13.61 13.43 -25.66
CA ASP A 364 -14.05 14.03 -24.39
C ASP A 364 -13.40 15.38 -24.13
N ALA A 365 -12.15 15.58 -24.56
CA ALA A 365 -11.49 16.88 -24.50
C ALA A 365 -12.14 17.91 -25.43
N VAL A 366 -12.45 17.54 -26.67
CA VAL A 366 -13.18 18.41 -27.62
C VAL A 366 -14.56 18.75 -27.06
N SER A 367 -15.27 17.77 -26.49
CA SER A 367 -16.56 17.96 -25.83
C SER A 367 -16.45 18.90 -24.63
N GLY A 368 -15.49 18.67 -23.73
CA GLY A 368 -15.23 19.52 -22.56
C GLY A 368 -14.86 20.97 -22.92
N ALA A 369 -14.26 21.18 -24.09
CA ALA A 369 -13.99 22.50 -24.64
C ALA A 369 -15.23 23.18 -25.26
N GLY A 370 -16.36 22.49 -25.37
CA GLY A 370 -17.62 23.00 -25.94
C GLY A 370 -17.90 22.56 -27.37
N GLY A 371 -17.27 21.48 -27.85
CA GLY A 371 -17.50 20.89 -29.18
C GLY A 371 -18.41 19.66 -29.17
N GLY A 372 -18.73 19.15 -30.37
CA GLY A 372 -19.36 17.84 -30.56
C GLY A 372 -18.34 16.70 -30.59
N ALA A 373 -18.81 15.48 -30.85
CA ALA A 373 -17.96 14.29 -30.95
C ALA A 373 -16.90 14.43 -32.07
N ALA A 374 -15.66 14.04 -31.78
CA ALA A 374 -14.52 14.18 -32.70
C ALA A 374 -13.79 12.85 -32.99
N GLY A 375 -14.45 11.70 -32.74
CA GLY A 375 -13.81 10.38 -32.74
C GLY A 375 -13.05 10.04 -34.03
N SER A 376 -13.55 10.43 -35.20
CA SER A 376 -12.92 10.14 -36.50
C SER A 376 -11.83 11.13 -36.94
N CYS A 377 -11.50 12.14 -36.12
CA CYS A 377 -10.61 13.23 -36.51
C CYS A 377 -9.12 12.98 -36.28
N PHE A 378 -8.77 11.89 -35.59
CA PHE A 378 -7.42 11.66 -35.10
C PHE A 378 -6.90 10.27 -35.50
N GLU A 379 -5.66 10.24 -35.98
CA GLU A 379 -4.96 8.99 -36.27
C GLU A 379 -4.21 8.48 -35.03
N MET A 380 -4.23 7.17 -34.83
CA MET A 380 -3.60 6.52 -33.66
C MET A 380 -2.10 6.87 -33.47
N PRO A 381 -1.25 6.91 -34.51
CA PRO A 381 0.17 7.28 -34.34
C PRO A 381 0.36 8.69 -33.77
N ALA A 382 -0.51 9.64 -34.15
CA ALA A 382 -0.46 11.01 -33.62
C ALA A 382 -0.89 11.05 -32.15
N LEU A 383 -1.88 10.24 -31.76
CA LEU A 383 -2.36 10.13 -30.39
C LEU A 383 -1.31 9.52 -29.45
N GLU A 384 -0.59 8.50 -29.88
CA GLU A 384 0.48 7.90 -29.09
C GLU A 384 1.66 8.87 -28.89
N ALA A 385 2.03 9.60 -29.94
CA ALA A 385 3.04 10.65 -29.86
C ALA A 385 2.60 11.78 -28.91
N PHE A 386 1.33 12.17 -28.97
CA PHE A 386 0.74 13.13 -28.04
C PHE A 386 0.82 12.64 -26.59
N ALA A 387 0.40 11.40 -26.31
CA ALA A 387 0.39 10.85 -24.97
C ALA A 387 1.78 10.84 -24.32
N ARG A 388 2.82 10.52 -25.09
CA ARG A 388 4.22 10.57 -24.64
C ARG A 388 4.66 11.99 -24.29
N GLN A 389 4.35 12.96 -25.14
CA GLN A 389 4.72 14.36 -24.92
C GLN A 389 3.98 14.97 -23.73
N VAL A 390 2.71 14.58 -23.52
CA VAL A 390 1.97 14.96 -22.31
C VAL A 390 2.64 14.37 -21.06
N GLU A 391 3.05 13.10 -21.10
CA GLU A 391 3.72 12.44 -19.98
C GLU A 391 4.98 13.21 -19.54
N GLU A 392 5.86 13.55 -20.50
CA GLU A 392 7.07 14.34 -20.30
C GLU A 392 6.74 15.73 -19.71
N ALA A 393 5.76 16.43 -20.28
CA ALA A 393 5.32 17.73 -19.80
C ALA A 393 4.83 17.68 -18.34
N LEU A 394 4.07 16.64 -17.98
CA LEU A 394 3.58 16.45 -16.63
C LEU A 394 4.70 16.14 -15.64
N GLU A 395 5.73 15.39 -16.04
CA GLU A 395 6.91 15.15 -15.20
C GLU A 395 7.64 16.44 -14.84
N GLU A 396 7.80 17.36 -15.80
CA GLU A 396 8.39 18.68 -15.53
C GLU A 396 7.54 19.51 -14.53
N MET A 397 6.22 19.50 -14.68
CA MET A 397 5.33 20.21 -13.75
C MET A 397 5.39 19.61 -12.33
N LEU A 398 5.50 18.28 -12.22
CA LEU A 398 5.54 17.56 -10.93
C LEU A 398 6.82 17.79 -10.13
N LYS A 399 7.88 18.35 -10.74
CA LYS A 399 9.08 18.82 -10.02
C LYS A 399 8.82 20.05 -9.13
N LYS A 400 7.65 20.69 -9.26
CA LYS A 400 7.14 21.78 -8.39
C LYS A 400 8.03 23.02 -8.32
N ARG A 401 8.93 23.23 -9.26
CA ARG A 401 9.77 24.43 -9.36
C ARG A 401 9.19 25.37 -10.42
N ARG A 402 9.33 26.67 -10.23
CA ARG A 402 8.79 27.67 -11.17
C ARG A 402 9.28 27.45 -12.62
N LYS A 403 10.58 27.19 -12.79
CA LYS A 403 11.19 26.92 -14.11
C LYS A 403 10.68 25.63 -14.76
N THR A 404 10.48 24.58 -13.98
CA THR A 404 10.01 23.28 -14.52
C THR A 404 8.50 23.33 -14.78
N MET A 405 7.72 24.06 -13.97
CA MET A 405 6.32 24.36 -14.26
C MET A 405 6.16 25.12 -15.57
N GLN A 406 7.00 26.13 -15.83
CA GLN A 406 7.04 26.84 -17.11
C GLN A 406 7.30 25.88 -18.27
N GLN A 407 8.34 25.05 -18.14
CA GLN A 407 8.75 24.12 -19.17
C GLN A 407 7.63 23.12 -19.47
N GLY A 408 7.03 22.51 -18.45
CA GLY A 408 5.93 21.57 -18.63
C GLY A 408 4.70 22.22 -19.26
N LEU A 409 4.32 23.45 -18.87
CA LEU A 409 3.23 24.18 -19.53
C LEU A 409 3.51 24.44 -21.01
N ARG A 410 4.75 24.78 -21.35
CA ARG A 410 5.20 24.97 -22.74
C ARG A 410 5.08 23.68 -23.53
N GLU A 411 5.62 22.59 -23.00
CA GLU A 411 5.61 21.27 -23.65
C GLU A 411 4.19 20.75 -23.83
N LEU A 412 3.31 20.93 -22.83
CA LEU A 412 1.89 20.59 -22.93
C LEU A 412 1.21 21.40 -24.05
N ALA A 413 1.45 22.72 -24.13
CA ALA A 413 0.90 23.56 -25.18
C ALA A 413 1.41 23.17 -26.58
N ASP A 414 2.70 22.81 -26.69
CA ASP A 414 3.30 22.34 -27.94
C ASP A 414 2.73 20.97 -28.35
N ALA A 415 2.53 20.04 -27.40
CA ALA A 415 1.92 18.73 -27.65
C ALA A 415 0.49 18.86 -28.16
N VAL A 416 -0.35 19.65 -27.47
CA VAL A 416 -1.74 19.92 -27.88
C VAL A 416 -1.78 20.64 -29.23
N SER A 417 -0.95 21.67 -29.42
CA SER A 417 -0.88 22.36 -30.71
C SER A 417 -0.48 21.42 -31.84
N ARG A 418 0.49 20.53 -31.64
CA ARG A 418 0.92 19.57 -32.66
C ARG A 418 -0.21 18.62 -33.03
N LEU A 419 -0.84 17.98 -32.05
CA LEU A 419 -1.94 17.03 -32.30
C LEU A 419 -3.09 17.69 -33.08
N PHE A 420 -3.59 18.82 -32.59
CA PHE A 420 -4.76 19.47 -33.19
C PHE A 420 -4.45 20.24 -34.49
N ASN A 421 -3.17 20.42 -34.85
CA ASN A 421 -2.80 20.90 -36.19
C ASN A 421 -2.69 19.78 -37.23
N LEU A 422 -2.63 18.51 -36.82
CA LEU A 422 -2.61 17.37 -37.74
C LEU A 422 -3.99 16.96 -38.24
N VAL A 423 -5.06 17.40 -37.57
CA VAL A 423 -6.44 17.08 -37.99
C VAL A 423 -6.80 17.75 -39.31
N GLY A 424 -7.66 17.10 -40.09
CA GLY A 424 -8.22 17.65 -41.33
C GLY A 424 -8.97 18.96 -41.11
N THR A 425 -9.13 19.75 -42.18
CA THR A 425 -9.77 21.07 -42.13
C THR A 425 -11.19 21.02 -41.57
N GLU A 426 -11.99 20.00 -41.91
CA GLU A 426 -13.34 19.80 -41.40
C GLU A 426 -13.38 19.65 -39.88
N CYS A 427 -12.47 18.84 -39.32
CA CYS A 427 -12.32 18.64 -37.89
C CYS A 427 -11.80 19.90 -37.18
N ARG A 428 -10.96 20.68 -37.86
CA ARG A 428 -10.43 21.93 -37.31
C ARG A 428 -11.51 22.98 -37.07
N GLU A 429 -12.60 22.94 -37.84
CA GLU A 429 -13.74 23.87 -37.68
C GLU A 429 -14.66 23.54 -36.50
N LEU A 430 -14.51 22.35 -35.88
CA LEU A 430 -15.27 21.98 -34.70
C LEU A 430 -15.02 23.00 -33.56
N PRO A 431 -16.08 23.53 -32.90
CA PRO A 431 -15.93 24.57 -31.89
C PRO A 431 -14.91 24.22 -30.79
N GLY A 432 -14.99 23.00 -30.25
CA GLY A 432 -14.07 22.52 -29.22
C GLY A 432 -12.62 22.45 -29.70
N VAL A 433 -12.38 22.02 -30.95
CA VAL A 433 -11.03 22.00 -31.56
C VAL A 433 -10.47 23.41 -31.68
N ARG A 434 -11.26 24.37 -32.18
CA ARG A 434 -10.86 25.78 -32.28
C ARG A 434 -10.52 26.37 -30.91
N THR A 435 -11.36 26.11 -29.91
CA THR A 435 -11.12 26.53 -28.53
C THR A 435 -9.83 25.97 -27.98
N ILE A 436 -9.57 24.67 -28.17
CA ILE A 436 -8.34 24.02 -27.72
C ILE A 436 -7.11 24.62 -28.41
N LEU A 437 -7.14 24.77 -29.74
CA LEU A 437 -6.07 25.39 -30.52
C LEU A 437 -5.80 26.83 -30.09
N GLN A 438 -6.85 27.60 -29.82
CA GLN A 438 -6.73 28.97 -29.33
C GLN A 438 -6.06 29.00 -27.95
N GLY A 439 -6.53 28.19 -26.99
CA GLY A 439 -5.92 28.09 -25.66
C GLY A 439 -4.45 27.67 -25.71
N ALA A 440 -4.13 26.69 -26.56
CA ALA A 440 -2.76 26.22 -26.76
C ALA A 440 -1.86 27.28 -27.40
N GLY A 441 -2.39 28.03 -28.38
CA GLY A 441 -1.71 29.17 -28.98
C GLY A 441 -1.36 30.25 -27.95
N LYS A 442 -2.32 30.61 -27.07
CA LYS A 442 -2.10 31.61 -26.01
C LYS A 442 -1.08 31.13 -24.97
N LEU A 443 -1.22 29.90 -24.48
CA LEU A 443 -0.27 29.33 -23.52
C LEU A 443 1.15 29.25 -24.11
N ARG A 444 1.28 28.88 -25.38
CA ARG A 444 2.55 28.83 -26.09
C ARG A 444 3.20 30.21 -26.25
N LYS A 445 2.42 31.25 -26.56
CA LYS A 445 2.92 32.63 -26.65
C LYS A 445 3.46 33.11 -25.29
N LEU A 446 2.71 32.86 -24.20
CA LEU A 446 3.10 33.29 -22.85
C LEU A 446 4.34 32.54 -22.32
N THR A 447 4.46 31.24 -22.61
CA THR A 447 5.56 30.41 -22.11
C THR A 447 6.88 30.61 -22.87
N ARG A 448 6.84 31.18 -24.08
CA ARG A 448 8.04 31.49 -24.91
C ARG A 448 8.73 32.81 -24.56
N LYS A 449 8.08 33.72 -23.81
CA LYS A 449 8.74 34.95 -23.34
C LYS A 449 9.87 34.61 -22.38
N THR A 450 10.86 35.50 -22.28
CA THR A 450 12.07 35.23 -21.47
C THR A 450 11.72 35.02 -19.99
N LEU A 451 12.61 34.35 -19.25
CA LEU A 451 12.38 34.01 -17.83
C LEU A 451 12.07 35.22 -16.94
N VAL A 452 12.56 36.41 -17.33
CA VAL A 452 12.30 37.69 -16.64
C VAL A 452 10.86 38.13 -16.81
N ASP A 453 10.29 37.95 -18.01
CA ASP A 453 8.89 38.28 -18.34
C ASP A 453 7.90 37.26 -17.77
N TYR A 454 8.35 36.04 -17.45
CA TYR A 454 7.48 34.99 -16.91
C TYR A 454 6.77 35.43 -15.62
N GLY A 455 7.40 36.25 -14.77
CA GLY A 455 6.76 36.76 -13.56
C GLY A 455 5.57 37.67 -13.81
N ALA A 456 5.55 38.35 -14.96
CA ALA A 456 4.45 39.22 -15.32
C ALA A 456 3.23 38.42 -15.77
N TYR A 457 3.42 37.28 -16.45
CA TYR A 457 2.34 36.54 -17.10
C TYR A 457 1.98 35.22 -16.43
N ILE A 458 2.90 34.58 -15.71
CA ILE A 458 2.64 33.30 -15.04
C ILE A 458 3.06 33.39 -13.58
N LYS A 459 2.04 33.55 -12.73
CA LYS A 459 2.21 33.56 -11.27
C LYS A 459 1.99 32.14 -10.78
N TYR A 460 3.06 31.55 -10.25
CA TYR A 460 3.03 30.19 -9.72
C TYR A 460 3.51 30.21 -8.28
N GLU A 461 2.65 29.75 -7.39
CA GLU A 461 2.99 29.42 -6.01
C GLU A 461 2.78 27.92 -5.81
N ALA A 462 3.85 27.22 -5.47
CA ALA A 462 3.85 25.76 -5.43
C ALA A 462 2.73 25.22 -4.55
N LEU A 463 1.86 24.40 -5.18
CA LEU A 463 0.70 23.76 -4.57
C LEU A 463 -0.41 24.69 -4.07
N LYS A 464 -0.35 25.99 -4.37
CA LYS A 464 -1.32 26.97 -3.89
C LYS A 464 -2.06 27.65 -5.02
N SER A 465 -1.32 28.15 -6.01
CA SER A 465 -1.90 28.94 -7.10
C SER A 465 -1.10 28.82 -8.39
N LEU A 466 -1.83 28.91 -9.49
CA LEU A 466 -1.30 29.03 -10.84
C LEU A 466 -2.24 29.93 -11.62
N GLU A 467 -1.73 31.09 -11.99
CA GLU A 467 -2.38 32.09 -12.83
C GLU A 467 -1.56 32.21 -14.11
N VAL A 468 -2.22 32.12 -15.27
CA VAL A 468 -1.60 32.25 -16.60
C VAL A 468 -2.35 33.34 -17.35
N GLY A 469 -1.65 34.42 -17.70
CA GLY A 469 -2.21 35.57 -18.40
C GLY A 469 -3.40 36.20 -17.69
N GLY A 470 -3.36 36.31 -16.36
CA GLY A 470 -4.48 36.83 -15.57
C GLY A 470 -5.57 35.80 -15.24
N VAL A 471 -5.50 34.59 -15.80
CA VAL A 471 -6.52 33.55 -15.61
C VAL A 471 -6.04 32.50 -14.61
N MET A 472 -6.80 32.29 -13.54
CA MET A 472 -6.59 31.20 -12.60
C MET A 472 -6.91 29.85 -13.28
N VAL A 473 -5.90 28.99 -13.37
CA VAL A 473 -5.96 27.65 -14.03
C VAL A 473 -5.51 26.51 -13.13
N HIS A 474 -5.16 26.82 -11.87
CA HIS A 474 -4.65 25.84 -10.91
C HIS A 474 -5.58 24.64 -10.73
N THR A 475 -6.88 24.88 -10.59
CA THR A 475 -7.88 23.84 -10.33
C THR A 475 -8.02 22.91 -11.53
N GLU A 476 -8.14 23.47 -12.73
CA GLU A 476 -8.30 22.75 -13.98
C GLU A 476 -7.04 21.94 -14.33
N LEU A 477 -5.86 22.53 -14.16
CA LEU A 477 -4.60 21.83 -14.38
C LEU A 477 -4.44 20.66 -13.40
N ASN A 478 -4.77 20.85 -12.13
CA ASN A 478 -4.69 19.78 -11.14
C ASN A 478 -5.70 18.68 -11.40
N ALA A 479 -6.90 19.01 -11.88
CA ALA A 479 -7.90 18.03 -12.28
C ALA A 479 -7.40 17.17 -13.45
N PHE A 480 -6.78 17.80 -14.45
CA PHE A 480 -6.14 17.11 -15.57
C PHE A 480 -4.99 16.20 -15.13
N ILE A 481 -4.03 16.72 -14.35
CA ILE A 481 -2.91 15.93 -13.83
C ILE A 481 -3.41 14.76 -12.99
N ALA A 482 -4.40 14.98 -12.13
CA ALA A 482 -4.97 13.93 -11.28
C ALA A 482 -5.67 12.85 -12.10
N ALA A 483 -6.43 13.23 -13.14
CA ALA A 483 -7.04 12.26 -14.05
C ALA A 483 -5.98 11.44 -14.75
N TRP A 484 -5.02 12.11 -15.41
CA TRP A 484 -3.98 11.47 -16.20
C TRP A 484 -3.09 10.52 -15.40
N LYS A 485 -2.64 10.94 -14.21
CA LYS A 485 -1.62 10.22 -13.43
C LYS A 485 -2.22 9.20 -12.44
N LEU A 486 -3.49 9.30 -12.08
CA LEU A 486 -4.06 8.53 -10.97
C LEU A 486 -5.24 7.65 -11.37
N ARG A 487 -5.97 8.04 -12.42
CA ARG A 487 -7.18 7.37 -12.89
C ARG A 487 -6.86 6.68 -14.21
N SER A 488 -7.47 7.10 -15.31
CA SER A 488 -7.21 6.62 -16.67
C SER A 488 -6.92 7.79 -17.61
N ARG A 489 -6.34 7.51 -18.78
CA ARG A 489 -6.16 8.55 -19.80
C ARG A 489 -7.52 9.00 -20.27
N ARG A 490 -8.47 8.09 -20.47
CA ARG A 490 -9.87 8.41 -20.83
C ARG A 490 -10.46 9.51 -19.96
N GLU A 491 -10.38 9.37 -18.64
CA GLU A 491 -10.90 10.37 -17.69
C GLU A 491 -10.17 11.71 -17.72
N ALA A 492 -8.98 11.79 -18.33
CA ALA A 492 -8.22 13.02 -18.46
C ALA A 492 -8.72 13.91 -19.62
N GLY A 493 -9.54 13.38 -20.52
CA GLY A 493 -10.07 14.08 -21.68
C GLY A 493 -10.85 15.33 -21.31
N GLN A 494 -11.94 15.16 -20.57
CA GLN A 494 -12.79 16.29 -20.18
C GLN A 494 -12.03 17.38 -19.38
N PRO A 495 -11.22 17.06 -18.35
CA PRO A 495 -10.37 18.05 -17.68
C PRO A 495 -9.40 18.79 -18.62
N LEU A 496 -8.80 18.10 -19.59
CA LEU A 496 -7.94 18.72 -20.61
C LEU A 496 -8.73 19.76 -21.42
N GLY A 497 -9.92 19.39 -21.90
CA GLY A 497 -10.81 20.29 -22.63
C GLY A 497 -11.17 21.54 -21.84
N ILE A 498 -11.55 21.37 -20.57
CA ILE A 498 -11.90 22.47 -19.66
C ILE A 498 -10.69 23.38 -19.42
N LEU A 499 -9.49 22.80 -19.20
CA LEU A 499 -8.25 23.56 -19.02
C LEU A 499 -7.97 24.46 -20.23
N PHE A 500 -8.04 23.93 -21.45
CA PHE A 500 -7.74 24.71 -22.65
C PHE A 500 -8.84 25.71 -23.00
N LYS A 501 -10.10 25.41 -22.68
CA LYS A 501 -11.20 26.40 -22.71
C LYS A 501 -10.96 27.55 -21.74
N ARG A 502 -10.44 27.25 -20.54
CA ARG A 502 -10.08 28.30 -19.56
C ARG A 502 -8.91 29.14 -20.08
N LEU A 503 -7.89 28.52 -20.68
CA LEU A 503 -6.76 29.22 -21.27
C LEU A 503 -7.16 30.07 -22.49
N SER A 504 -8.18 29.68 -23.26
CA SER A 504 -8.63 30.46 -24.41
C SER A 504 -9.25 31.81 -24.02
N THR A 505 -9.69 31.98 -22.77
CA THR A 505 -10.26 33.25 -22.26
C THR A 505 -9.22 34.28 -21.84
N ILE A 506 -7.92 33.98 -21.90
CA ILE A 506 -6.85 34.95 -21.63
C ILE A 506 -7.01 36.13 -22.59
N SER A 507 -6.91 37.38 -22.11
CA SER A 507 -7.08 38.59 -22.92
C SER A 507 -5.95 39.58 -22.69
N GLY A 508 -5.64 40.40 -23.69
CA GLY A 508 -4.71 41.54 -23.55
C GLY A 508 -3.22 41.19 -23.51
N HIS A 509 -2.83 39.94 -23.75
CA HIS A 509 -1.42 39.52 -23.73
C HIS A 509 -0.93 38.92 -25.06
N ASP A 510 -1.84 38.77 -26.01
CA ASP A 510 -1.70 38.04 -27.26
C ASP A 510 -2.08 38.87 -28.50
N GLU A 511 -2.46 40.15 -28.29
CA GLU A 511 -2.87 41.13 -29.31
C GLU A 511 -1.71 41.97 -29.89
N PHE A 512 -0.48 41.78 -29.42
CA PHE A 512 0.72 42.46 -29.92
C PHE A 512 1.83 41.48 -30.32
#